data_AF-R4UVQ2-F1
#
_entry.id   AF-R4UVQ2-F1
#
_cell.length_a   1.000
_cell.length_b   1.000
_cell.length_c   1.000
_cell.angle_alpha   90.00
_cell.angle_beta   90.00
_cell.angle_gamma   90.00
#
_symmetry.space_group_name_H-M   'P 1'
#
loop_
_entity.id
_entity.type
_entity.pdbx_description
1 polymer ?
#
loop_
_entity_poly.entity_id
_entity_poly.type
_entity_poly.pdbx_seq_one_letter_code
_entity_poly.pdbx_strand_id
1 'polypeptide(L)'
;MLSDPVNTKRELYFAILLDRTTQSPVVIASTEGGVDIEATAEKNPEAIFKIVLDPLKGITESVAGDIARKLKLSGKSYDNGVQELQKLWKLFVGSDATQVEVNPLTETKEGQVITVDAKFNFDDAAHYRQKQIFSYRDPSQVDPHELRAEKYGLNYVQLDGDIACLVNGAGLAMATMDVIKISGGEPANFLDLGGAASEAAVTEGFLIISSNPKVKAILVNIFGGIVKCDMIAKGVIAAVKKSWIEDSTCC
;
A
#
# COMPACT_ATOMS: atom_id res chain seq x y z
N MET A 1 -14.00 14.33 12.73
CA MET A 1 -14.30 13.50 13.91
C MET A 1 -14.20 14.38 15.14
N LEU A 2 -15.18 14.35 16.05
CA LEU A 2 -15.09 14.97 17.38
C LEU A 2 -14.98 13.83 18.39
N SER A 3 -13.99 13.89 19.27
CA SER A 3 -13.73 12.87 20.30
C SER A 3 -13.29 13.52 21.61
N ASP A 4 -13.41 12.78 22.71
CA ASP A 4 -12.94 13.23 24.01
C ASP A 4 -11.41 13.42 24.03
N PRO A 5 -10.89 14.42 24.77
CA PRO A 5 -9.46 14.62 24.88
C PRO A 5 -8.79 13.50 25.67
N VAL A 6 -7.64 13.04 25.19
CA VAL A 6 -6.84 12.02 25.86
C VAL A 6 -5.84 12.68 26.81
N ASN A 7 -5.84 12.27 28.08
CA ASN A 7 -4.90 12.77 29.08
C ASN A 7 -3.55 12.04 28.99
N THR A 8 -2.79 12.38 27.95
CA THR A 8 -1.51 11.73 27.61
C THR A 8 -0.47 11.88 28.72
N LYS A 9 0.13 10.76 29.12
CA LYS A 9 1.34 10.69 29.93
C LYS A 9 2.58 10.53 29.06
N ARG A 10 2.52 9.63 28.07
CA ARG A 10 3.53 9.47 27.02
C ARG A 10 2.96 8.75 25.80
N GLU A 11 3.64 8.93 24.68
CA GLU A 11 3.31 8.34 23.40
C GLU A 11 4.32 7.22 23.09
N LEU A 12 3.80 6.07 22.67
CA LEU A 12 4.55 4.90 22.29
C LEU A 12 4.24 4.57 20.83
N TYR A 13 5.08 3.75 20.21
CA TYR A 13 4.85 3.22 18.87
C TYR A 13 4.59 1.72 18.94
N PHE A 14 3.62 1.25 18.18
CA PHE A 14 3.37 -0.17 17.99
C PHE A 14 2.89 -0.44 16.57
N ALA A 15 3.48 -1.42 15.89
CA ALA A 15 2.98 -1.94 14.64
C ALA A 15 3.09 -3.47 14.59
N ILE A 16 2.17 -4.10 13.87
CA ILE A 16 2.25 -5.50 13.43
C ILE A 16 2.25 -5.49 11.91
N LEU A 17 3.21 -6.15 11.28
CA LEU A 17 3.26 -6.31 9.83
C LEU A 17 3.71 -7.71 9.41
N LEU A 18 3.42 -8.09 8.18
CA LEU A 18 3.98 -9.29 7.56
C LEU A 18 5.41 -9.01 7.06
N ASP A 19 6.42 -9.55 7.74
CA ASP A 19 7.81 -9.39 7.33
C ASP A 19 8.20 -10.48 6.32
N ARG A 20 8.55 -10.05 5.10
CA ARG A 20 8.96 -10.96 4.02
C ARG A 20 10.26 -11.70 4.32
N THR A 21 11.14 -11.13 5.14
CA THR A 21 12.43 -11.74 5.49
C THR A 21 12.25 -12.95 6.40
N THR A 22 11.42 -12.79 7.43
CA THR A 22 11.13 -13.86 8.41
C THR A 22 9.94 -14.72 8.01
N GLN A 23 9.22 -14.32 6.96
CA GLN A 23 8.00 -14.98 6.46
C GLN A 23 6.94 -15.17 7.57
N SER A 24 6.92 -14.24 8.52
CA SER A 24 6.08 -14.30 9.72
C SER A 24 5.60 -12.90 10.10
N PRO A 25 4.49 -12.78 10.84
CA PRO A 25 4.10 -11.52 11.45
C PRO A 25 5.18 -11.05 12.43
N VAL A 26 5.48 -9.76 12.40
CA VAL A 26 6.47 -9.13 13.26
C VAL A 26 5.83 -7.94 13.95
N VAL A 27 6.06 -7.84 15.26
CA VAL A 27 5.81 -6.62 16.02
C VAL A 27 7.03 -5.71 15.94
N ILE A 28 6.79 -4.45 15.62
CA ILE A 28 7.73 -3.34 15.82
C ILE A 28 7.15 -2.49 16.95
N ALA A 29 7.91 -2.29 18.02
CA ALA A 29 7.48 -1.50 19.16
C ALA A 29 8.59 -0.52 19.57
N SER A 30 8.22 0.68 20.00
CA SER A 30 9.19 1.66 20.53
C SER A 30 8.61 2.49 21.66
N THR A 31 9.47 2.94 22.56
CA THR A 31 9.11 3.97 23.56
C THR A 31 9.09 5.38 22.97
N GLU A 32 9.48 5.55 21.71
CA GLU A 32 9.40 6.80 20.95
C GLU A 32 8.18 6.73 20.02
N GLY A 33 7.02 7.18 20.52
CA GLY A 33 5.81 7.36 19.71
C GLY A 33 5.58 8.82 19.30
N GLY A 34 4.60 9.05 18.44
CA GLY A 34 4.24 10.39 17.94
C GLY A 34 5.21 10.94 16.90
N VAL A 35 6.16 10.13 16.45
CA VAL A 35 7.17 10.45 15.44
C VAL A 35 7.23 9.36 14.37
N ASP A 36 7.82 9.70 13.23
CA ASP A 36 8.04 8.78 12.12
C ASP A 36 9.02 7.67 12.53
N ILE A 37 8.62 6.41 12.35
CA ILE A 37 9.39 5.27 12.88
C ILE A 37 10.69 5.07 12.09
N GLU A 38 10.69 5.42 10.81
CA GLU A 38 11.86 5.43 9.92
C GLU A 38 12.93 6.39 10.46
N ALA A 39 12.52 7.58 10.89
CA ALA A 39 13.45 8.55 11.49
C ALA A 39 14.03 8.04 12.82
N THR A 40 13.24 7.34 13.64
CA THR A 40 13.75 6.67 14.85
C THR A 40 14.70 5.54 14.49
N ALA A 41 14.45 4.76 13.44
CA ALA A 41 15.33 3.67 13.00
C ALA A 41 16.71 4.19 12.56
N GLU A 42 16.77 5.37 11.95
CA GLU A 42 18.03 6.01 11.56
C GLU A 42 18.79 6.62 12.74
N LYS A 43 18.08 7.30 13.66
CA LYS A 43 18.70 8.10 14.73
C LYS A 43 18.94 7.33 16.03
N ASN A 44 18.03 6.42 16.39
CA ASN A 44 18.01 5.67 17.64
C ASN A 44 17.48 4.24 17.41
N PRO A 45 18.20 3.41 16.63
CA PRO A 45 17.76 2.05 16.30
C PRO A 45 17.54 1.17 17.54
N GLU A 46 18.26 1.41 18.64
CA GLU A 46 18.11 0.67 19.89
C GLU A 46 16.80 0.93 20.63
N ALA A 47 16.10 2.02 20.31
CA ALA A 47 14.74 2.27 20.80
C ALA A 47 13.68 1.40 20.12
N ILE A 48 14.03 0.71 19.03
CA ILE A 48 13.11 -0.15 18.28
C ILE A 48 13.29 -1.60 18.68
N PHE A 49 12.18 -2.21 19.10
CA PHE A 49 12.11 -3.61 19.42
C PHE A 49 11.38 -4.36 18.32
N LYS A 50 12.08 -5.30 17.67
CA LYS A 50 11.51 -6.24 16.70
C LYS A 50 11.23 -7.58 17.37
N ILE A 51 9.99 -8.05 17.35
CA ILE A 51 9.57 -9.33 17.91
C ILE A 51 8.90 -10.15 16.80
N VAL A 52 9.53 -11.26 16.40
CA VAL A 52 8.95 -12.20 15.44
C VAL A 52 7.91 -13.06 16.15
N LEU A 53 6.70 -13.15 15.57
CA LEU A 53 5.60 -13.92 16.12
C LEU A 53 5.51 -15.30 15.46
N ASP A 54 5.12 -16.30 16.25
CA ASP A 54 4.62 -17.57 15.73
C ASP A 54 3.25 -17.30 15.05
N PRO A 55 3.08 -17.56 13.74
CA PRO A 55 1.83 -17.26 13.04
C PRO A 55 0.59 -17.99 13.59
N LEU A 56 0.77 -19.15 14.24
CA LEU A 56 -0.32 -19.95 14.79
C LEU A 56 -0.72 -19.47 16.18
N LYS A 57 0.24 -18.99 16.99
CA LYS A 57 0.00 -18.56 18.37
C LYS A 57 -0.24 -17.06 18.49
N GLY A 58 0.50 -16.27 17.71
CA GLY A 58 0.44 -14.83 17.73
C GLY A 58 0.92 -14.19 19.04
N ILE A 59 0.23 -13.12 19.44
CA ILE A 59 0.49 -12.42 20.70
C ILE A 59 -0.22 -13.15 21.85
N THR A 60 0.48 -14.11 22.44
CA THR A 60 0.07 -14.75 23.71
C THR A 60 0.25 -13.80 24.89
N GLU A 61 -0.27 -14.14 26.07
CA GLU A 61 -0.08 -13.33 27.29
C GLU A 61 1.40 -13.12 27.63
N SER A 62 2.23 -14.15 27.48
CA SER A 62 3.68 -14.04 27.69
C SER A 62 4.31 -13.04 26.72
N VAL A 63 3.99 -13.16 25.42
CA VAL A 63 4.52 -12.29 24.37
C VAL A 63 4.06 -10.85 24.56
N ALA A 64 2.77 -10.63 24.86
CA ALA A 64 2.24 -9.32 25.20
C ALA A 64 2.94 -8.73 26.42
N GLY A 65 3.18 -9.53 27.46
CA GLY A 65 3.91 -9.12 28.65
C GLY A 65 5.35 -8.70 28.35
N ASP A 66 6.05 -9.42 27.47
CA ASP A 66 7.40 -9.07 27.02
C ASP A 66 7.42 -7.75 26.24
N ILE A 67 6.45 -7.55 25.33
CA ILE A 67 6.30 -6.30 24.58
C ILE A 67 6.00 -5.15 25.54
N ALA A 68 5.05 -5.32 26.46
CA ALA A 68 4.68 -4.29 27.44
C ALA A 68 5.87 -3.90 28.34
N ARG A 69 6.71 -4.87 28.75
CA ARG A 69 7.95 -4.60 29.48
C ARG A 69 8.95 -3.81 28.65
N LYS A 70 9.13 -4.13 27.37
CA LYS A 70 10.00 -3.39 26.44
C LYS A 70 9.53 -1.96 26.23
N LEU A 71 8.21 -1.76 26.16
CA LEU A 71 7.56 -0.44 26.16
C LEU A 71 7.60 0.27 27.53
N LYS A 72 8.25 -0.35 28.54
CA LYS A 72 8.40 0.16 29.91
C LYS A 72 7.05 0.44 30.60
N LEU A 73 6.00 -0.29 30.24
CA LEU A 73 4.70 -0.23 30.91
C LEU A 73 4.78 -0.89 32.29
N SER A 74 4.07 -0.34 33.27
CA SER A 74 4.04 -0.85 34.64
C SER A 74 2.69 -0.61 35.32
N GLY A 75 2.40 -1.37 36.39
CA GLY A 75 1.16 -1.27 37.13
C GLY A 75 -0.08 -1.44 36.25
N LYS A 76 -1.07 -0.56 36.41
CA LYS A 76 -2.31 -0.60 35.62
C LYS A 76 -2.07 -0.52 34.11
N SER A 77 -1.10 0.27 33.66
CA SER A 77 -0.77 0.41 32.24
C SER A 77 -0.19 -0.90 31.67
N TYR A 78 0.51 -1.69 32.49
CA TYR A 78 0.98 -3.01 32.06
C TYR A 78 -0.19 -3.97 31.88
N ASP A 79 -1.07 -4.10 32.87
CA ASP A 79 -2.19 -5.04 32.82
C ASP A 79 -3.14 -4.72 31.65
N ASN A 80 -3.48 -3.45 31.47
CA ASN A 80 -4.32 -3.00 30.36
C ASN A 80 -3.58 -3.07 29.00
N GLY A 81 -2.30 -2.69 28.96
CA GLY A 81 -1.48 -2.78 27.74
C GLY A 81 -1.33 -4.20 27.22
N VAL A 82 -1.15 -5.19 28.10
CA VAL A 82 -1.12 -6.61 27.71
C VAL A 82 -2.40 -7.00 26.98
N GLN A 83 -3.56 -6.62 27.51
CA GLN A 83 -4.84 -6.90 26.86
C GLN A 83 -4.99 -6.18 25.53
N GLU A 84 -4.55 -4.93 25.44
CA GLU A 84 -4.65 -4.12 24.22
C GLU A 84 -3.80 -4.70 23.09
N LEU A 85 -2.56 -5.11 23.39
CA LEU A 85 -1.67 -5.77 22.43
C LEU A 85 -2.28 -7.07 21.89
N GLN A 86 -2.94 -7.86 22.74
CA GLN A 86 -3.65 -9.06 22.30
C GLN A 86 -4.86 -8.75 21.41
N LYS A 87 -5.59 -7.66 21.68
CA LYS A 87 -6.69 -7.21 20.81
C LYS A 87 -6.16 -6.74 19.46
N LEU A 88 -5.06 -6.00 19.41
CA LEU A 88 -4.43 -5.56 18.17
C LEU A 88 -3.98 -6.74 17.30
N TRP A 89 -3.48 -7.82 17.91
CA TRP A 89 -3.22 -9.07 17.18
C TRP A 89 -4.49 -9.70 16.59
N LYS A 90 -5.55 -9.82 17.41
CA LYS A 90 -6.83 -10.36 16.93
C LYS A 90 -7.42 -9.51 15.80
N LEU A 91 -7.26 -8.19 15.89
CA LEU A 91 -7.65 -7.25 14.85
C LEU A 91 -6.85 -7.49 13.57
N PHE A 92 -5.51 -7.50 13.65
CA PHE A 92 -4.61 -7.75 12.53
C PHE A 92 -4.98 -9.02 11.75
N VAL A 93 -5.19 -10.13 12.45
CA VAL A 93 -5.59 -11.41 11.83
C VAL A 93 -7.03 -11.36 11.32
N GLY A 94 -7.96 -10.84 12.13
CA GLY A 94 -9.39 -10.83 11.81
C GLY A 94 -9.75 -9.92 10.63
N SER A 95 -8.92 -8.90 10.36
CA SER A 95 -9.12 -7.95 9.27
C SER A 95 -8.34 -8.29 8.00
N ASP A 96 -7.57 -9.38 7.98
CA ASP A 96 -6.59 -9.68 6.90
C ASP A 96 -5.68 -8.47 6.60
N ALA A 97 -5.19 -7.81 7.66
CA ALA A 97 -4.26 -6.71 7.51
C ALA A 97 -2.86 -7.22 7.12
N THR A 98 -2.19 -6.49 6.23
CA THR A 98 -0.76 -6.66 5.97
C THR A 98 0.08 -5.80 6.92
N GLN A 99 -0.50 -4.72 7.43
CA GLN A 99 0.06 -3.85 8.46
C GLN A 99 -1.05 -3.25 9.31
N VAL A 100 -0.84 -3.23 10.63
CA VAL A 100 -1.57 -2.39 11.58
C VAL A 100 -0.53 -1.58 12.33
N GLU A 101 -0.53 -0.28 12.14
CA GLU A 101 0.36 0.67 12.79
C GLU A 101 -0.48 1.55 13.73
N VAL A 102 -0.06 1.66 14.98
CA VAL A 102 -0.67 2.50 16.01
C VAL A 102 0.38 3.52 16.44
N ASN A 103 0.17 4.77 16.03
CA ASN A 103 1.09 5.86 16.26
C ASN A 103 0.35 7.20 16.51
N PRO A 104 0.11 7.61 17.77
CA PRO A 104 0.65 7.02 18.98
C PRO A 104 -0.23 5.95 19.63
N LEU A 105 0.41 4.91 20.17
CA LEU A 105 -0.12 4.08 21.25
C LEU A 105 0.11 4.83 22.57
N THR A 106 -0.94 5.37 23.17
CA THR A 106 -0.80 6.34 24.27
C THR A 106 -0.96 5.67 25.63
N GLU A 107 0.00 5.89 26.53
CA GLU A 107 -0.22 5.69 27.96
C GLU A 107 -0.84 6.96 28.56
N THR A 108 -1.98 6.84 29.22
CA THR A 108 -2.66 7.95 29.88
C THR A 108 -2.19 8.13 31.33
N LYS A 109 -2.47 9.29 31.93
CA LYS A 109 -2.14 9.56 33.34
C LYS A 109 -2.92 8.66 34.32
N GLU A 110 -4.07 8.15 33.89
CA GLU A 110 -4.91 7.20 34.65
C GLU A 110 -4.39 5.76 34.60
N GLY A 111 -3.32 5.53 33.83
CA GLY A 111 -2.70 4.22 33.67
C GLY A 111 -3.44 3.31 32.70
N GLN A 112 -4.03 3.88 31.65
CA GLN A 112 -4.59 3.13 30.51
C GLN A 112 -3.63 3.21 29.32
N VAL A 113 -3.66 2.20 28.46
CA VAL A 113 -2.99 2.16 27.18
C VAL A 113 -4.07 2.15 26.10
N ILE A 114 -4.07 3.19 25.27
CA ILE A 114 -5.13 3.40 24.27
C ILE A 114 -4.54 3.69 22.89
N THR A 115 -5.24 3.23 21.85
CA THR A 115 -4.95 3.56 20.46
C THR A 115 -5.58 4.92 20.14
N VAL A 116 -4.75 5.94 19.90
CA VAL A 116 -5.23 7.29 19.56
C VAL A 116 -5.37 7.46 18.05
N ASP A 117 -4.38 7.00 17.31
CA ASP A 117 -4.38 7.00 15.85
C ASP A 117 -3.86 5.65 15.36
N ALA A 118 -4.37 5.20 14.22
CA ALA A 118 -3.95 3.96 13.62
C ALA A 118 -4.08 4.00 12.09
N LYS A 119 -3.07 3.43 11.43
CA LYS A 119 -3.00 3.22 10.00
C LYS A 119 -3.03 1.73 9.69
N PHE A 120 -3.85 1.36 8.72
CA PHE A 120 -4.05 -0.02 8.30
C PHE A 120 -3.67 -0.16 6.83
N ASN A 121 -2.94 -1.22 6.51
CA ASN A 121 -2.85 -1.75 5.14
C ASN A 121 -3.50 -3.14 5.14
N PHE A 122 -4.28 -3.43 4.11
CA PHE A 122 -5.02 -4.69 3.98
C PHE A 122 -4.48 -5.53 2.83
N ASP A 123 -4.74 -6.84 2.86
CA ASP A 123 -4.45 -7.74 1.74
C ASP A 123 -5.58 -7.66 0.70
N ASP A 124 -5.29 -7.11 -0.48
CA ASP A 124 -6.24 -7.03 -1.60
C ASP A 124 -6.77 -8.41 -2.02
N ALA A 125 -5.96 -9.46 -1.87
CA ALA A 125 -6.37 -10.83 -2.17
C ALA A 125 -7.45 -11.34 -1.19
N ALA A 126 -7.61 -10.72 -0.02
CA ALA A 126 -8.65 -11.04 0.95
C ALA A 126 -9.99 -10.36 0.68
N HIS A 127 -10.10 -9.52 -0.38
CA HIS A 127 -11.34 -8.82 -0.74
C HIS A 127 -12.57 -9.74 -0.83
N TYR A 128 -12.41 -11.00 -1.24
CA TYR A 128 -13.52 -11.94 -1.33
C TYR A 128 -14.18 -12.26 0.03
N ARG A 129 -13.41 -12.21 1.13
CA ARG A 129 -13.88 -12.52 2.50
C ARG A 129 -14.01 -11.28 3.40
N GLN A 130 -13.37 -10.16 3.05
CA GLN A 130 -13.40 -8.91 3.82
C GLN A 130 -14.32 -7.83 3.23
N LYS A 131 -15.50 -8.21 2.73
CA LYS A 131 -16.40 -7.28 2.00
C LYS A 131 -16.74 -5.99 2.73
N GLN A 132 -16.92 -6.06 4.05
CA GLN A 132 -17.21 -4.89 4.86
C GLN A 132 -16.04 -3.90 4.91
N ILE A 133 -14.80 -4.38 5.10
CA ILE A 133 -13.61 -3.51 5.15
C ILE A 133 -13.42 -2.80 3.81
N PHE A 134 -13.50 -3.53 2.71
CA PHE A 134 -13.35 -2.96 1.37
C PHE A 134 -14.50 -2.01 1.00
N SER A 135 -15.66 -2.09 1.65
CA SER A 135 -16.73 -1.11 1.48
C SER A 135 -16.41 0.27 2.08
N TYR A 136 -15.41 0.36 2.96
CA TYR A 136 -14.93 1.63 3.52
C TYR A 136 -13.92 2.35 2.62
N ARG A 137 -13.49 1.74 1.52
CA ARG A 137 -12.58 2.37 0.57
C ARG A 137 -13.21 3.64 0.03
N ASP A 138 -12.54 4.78 0.22
CA ASP A 138 -12.95 6.07 -0.31
C ASP A 138 -12.27 6.33 -1.67
N PRO A 139 -13.00 6.27 -2.80
CA PRO A 139 -12.41 6.51 -4.11
C PRO A 139 -11.94 7.96 -4.29
N SER A 140 -12.42 8.92 -3.50
CA SER A 140 -12.00 10.32 -3.63
C SER A 140 -10.52 10.56 -3.28
N GLN A 141 -9.92 9.63 -2.52
CA GLN A 141 -8.52 9.66 -2.12
C GLN A 141 -7.58 8.94 -3.10
N VAL A 142 -8.13 8.31 -4.13
CA VAL A 142 -7.36 7.55 -5.13
C VAL A 142 -7.28 8.37 -6.42
N ASP A 143 -6.15 8.27 -7.12
CA ASP A 143 -6.00 8.94 -8.40
C ASP A 143 -7.10 8.48 -9.39
N PRO A 144 -7.82 9.41 -10.07
CA PRO A 144 -8.91 9.06 -10.97
C PRO A 144 -8.49 8.15 -12.14
N HIS A 145 -7.24 8.25 -12.60
CA HIS A 145 -6.68 7.40 -13.65
C HIS A 145 -6.42 5.98 -13.13
N GLU A 146 -5.95 5.83 -11.90
CA GLU A 146 -5.83 4.51 -11.25
C GLU A 146 -7.19 3.83 -11.08
N LEU A 147 -8.21 4.57 -10.63
CA LEU A 147 -9.58 4.04 -10.53
C LEU A 147 -10.17 3.66 -11.89
N ARG A 148 -9.86 4.42 -12.95
CA ARG A 148 -10.27 4.09 -14.31
C ARG A 148 -9.56 2.83 -14.79
N ALA A 149 -8.27 2.69 -14.53
CA ALA A 149 -7.46 1.52 -14.87
C ALA A 149 -8.00 0.24 -14.20
N GLU A 150 -8.30 0.32 -12.89
CA GLU A 150 -8.77 -0.80 -12.09
C GLU A 150 -10.07 -1.42 -12.64
N LYS A 151 -11.00 -0.59 -13.16
CA LYS A 151 -12.25 -1.06 -13.79
C LYS A 151 -12.03 -1.99 -15.00
N TYR A 152 -10.87 -1.87 -15.64
CA TYR A 152 -10.47 -2.72 -16.77
C TYR A 152 -9.46 -3.79 -16.37
N GLY A 153 -9.19 -3.97 -15.08
CA GLY A 153 -8.21 -4.92 -14.57
C GLY A 153 -6.77 -4.55 -14.89
N LEU A 154 -6.50 -3.25 -15.08
CA LEU A 154 -5.18 -2.72 -15.36
C LEU A 154 -4.53 -2.26 -14.05
N ASN A 155 -3.23 -2.53 -13.88
CA ASN A 155 -2.46 -1.95 -12.79
C ASN A 155 -1.76 -0.71 -13.32
N TYR A 156 -2.14 0.46 -12.83
CA TYR A 156 -1.62 1.75 -13.26
C TYR A 156 -1.08 2.53 -12.06
N VAL A 157 0.04 3.23 -12.24
CA VAL A 157 0.56 4.19 -11.28
C VAL A 157 1.14 5.37 -12.07
N GLN A 158 0.73 6.59 -11.73
CA GLN A 158 1.22 7.81 -12.36
C GLN A 158 2.61 8.20 -11.82
N LEU A 159 3.54 8.56 -12.70
CA LEU A 159 4.89 9.04 -12.36
C LEU A 159 5.14 10.43 -12.97
N ASP A 160 6.27 11.08 -12.69
CA ASP A 160 6.49 12.47 -13.10
C ASP A 160 7.11 12.68 -14.49
N GLY A 161 7.47 11.61 -15.20
CA GLY A 161 8.15 11.68 -16.50
C GLY A 161 7.27 12.06 -17.70
N ASP A 162 7.86 11.93 -18.90
CA ASP A 162 7.24 12.28 -20.18
C ASP A 162 7.20 11.13 -21.21
N ILE A 163 7.74 9.96 -20.88
CA ILE A 163 7.65 8.74 -21.70
C ILE A 163 6.73 7.75 -21.01
N ALA A 164 5.50 7.60 -21.51
CA ALA A 164 4.57 6.63 -20.99
C ALA A 164 4.94 5.21 -21.46
N CYS A 165 4.59 4.19 -20.67
CA CYS A 165 4.76 2.80 -21.04
C CYS A 165 3.45 2.03 -20.96
N LEU A 166 3.29 1.05 -21.85
CA LEU A 166 2.19 0.09 -21.85
C LEU A 166 2.77 -1.31 -22.06
N VAL A 167 2.65 -2.15 -21.04
CA VAL A 167 3.42 -3.39 -20.93
C VAL A 167 2.53 -4.54 -20.43
N ASN A 168 2.84 -5.78 -20.80
CA ASN A 168 2.19 -6.97 -20.23
C ASN A 168 3.12 -7.68 -19.23
N GLY A 169 2.74 -7.65 -17.96
CA GLY A 169 3.44 -8.24 -16.83
C GLY A 169 4.20 -7.20 -15.99
N ALA A 170 3.92 -7.16 -14.69
CA ALA A 170 4.54 -6.24 -13.74
C ALA A 170 6.08 -6.22 -13.76
N GLY A 171 6.73 -7.39 -13.86
CA GLY A 171 8.19 -7.48 -13.96
C GLY A 171 8.76 -6.83 -15.22
N LEU A 172 8.10 -7.04 -16.37
CA LEU A 172 8.49 -6.42 -17.63
C LEU A 172 8.20 -4.91 -17.62
N ALA A 173 7.11 -4.49 -16.97
CA ALA A 173 6.74 -3.08 -16.82
C ALA A 173 7.82 -2.30 -16.04
N MET A 174 8.26 -2.85 -14.89
CA MET A 174 9.38 -2.29 -14.13
C MET A 174 10.67 -2.24 -14.95
N ALA A 175 11.06 -3.35 -15.59
CA ALA A 175 12.26 -3.38 -16.42
C ALA A 175 12.20 -2.39 -17.61
N THR A 176 11.01 -2.17 -18.18
CA THR A 176 10.82 -1.20 -19.27
C THR A 176 11.04 0.24 -18.77
N MET A 177 10.51 0.58 -17.59
CA MET A 177 10.77 1.88 -16.96
C MET A 177 12.26 2.07 -16.65
N ASP A 178 12.92 1.04 -16.14
CA ASP A 178 14.36 1.07 -15.87
C ASP A 178 15.18 1.30 -17.15
N VAL A 179 14.82 0.62 -18.25
CA VAL A 179 15.47 0.81 -19.56
C VAL A 179 15.26 2.25 -20.08
N ILE A 180 14.06 2.82 -19.93
CA ILE A 180 13.80 4.23 -20.26
C ILE A 180 14.74 5.13 -19.46
N LYS A 181 14.82 4.92 -18.14
CA LYS A 181 15.62 5.73 -17.22
C LYS A 181 17.12 5.64 -17.51
N ILE A 182 17.64 4.42 -17.71
CA ILE A 182 19.06 4.18 -18.03
C ILE A 182 19.42 4.77 -19.41
N SER A 183 18.45 4.85 -20.32
CA SER A 183 18.62 5.47 -21.64
C SER A 183 18.47 7.00 -21.63
N GLY A 184 18.32 7.61 -20.45
CA GLY A 184 18.23 9.07 -20.27
C GLY A 184 16.83 9.66 -20.43
N GLY A 185 15.79 8.85 -20.55
CA GLY A 185 14.39 9.30 -20.54
C GLY A 185 13.77 9.27 -19.14
N GLU A 186 12.57 9.83 -19.01
CA GLU A 186 11.82 9.81 -17.75
C GLU A 186 10.50 9.05 -17.92
N PRO A 187 10.29 7.91 -17.22
CA PRO A 187 9.04 7.17 -17.31
C PRO A 187 7.88 7.98 -16.70
N ALA A 188 6.80 8.12 -17.45
CA ALA A 188 5.61 8.89 -17.05
C ALA A 188 4.60 8.06 -16.25
N ASN A 189 4.68 6.73 -16.31
CA ASN A 189 3.77 5.85 -15.59
C ASN A 189 4.34 4.43 -15.48
N PHE A 190 3.76 3.65 -14.57
CA PHE A 190 3.71 2.20 -14.63
C PHE A 190 2.34 1.80 -15.18
N LEU A 191 2.28 0.91 -16.18
CA LEU A 191 1.03 0.30 -16.64
C LEU A 191 1.26 -1.15 -17.03
N ASP A 192 0.69 -2.06 -16.25
CA ASP A 192 0.63 -3.48 -16.53
C ASP A 192 -0.79 -3.87 -16.98
N LEU A 193 -0.88 -4.38 -18.21
CA LEU A 193 -2.10 -4.93 -18.81
C LEU A 193 -2.61 -6.22 -18.14
N GLY A 194 -1.78 -6.87 -17.32
CA GLY A 194 -2.04 -8.17 -16.73
C GLY A 194 -2.00 -9.31 -17.75
N GLY A 195 -2.33 -10.51 -17.28
CA GLY A 195 -2.23 -11.73 -18.07
C GLY A 195 -3.27 -11.85 -19.19
N ALA A 196 -4.48 -11.29 -19.04
CA ALA A 196 -5.61 -11.55 -19.94
C ALA A 196 -6.23 -10.25 -20.49
N ALA A 197 -5.41 -9.38 -21.07
CA ALA A 197 -5.88 -8.10 -21.59
C ALA A 197 -6.78 -8.26 -22.83
N SER A 198 -7.96 -7.66 -22.77
CA SER A 198 -8.89 -7.53 -23.89
C SER A 198 -8.55 -6.31 -24.76
N GLU A 199 -9.07 -6.26 -25.99
CA GLU A 199 -8.95 -5.07 -26.85
C GLU A 199 -9.46 -3.79 -26.15
N ALA A 200 -10.56 -3.92 -25.38
CA ALA A 200 -11.11 -2.81 -24.59
C ALA A 200 -10.13 -2.36 -23.49
N ALA A 201 -9.53 -3.29 -22.76
CA ALA A 201 -8.55 -2.96 -21.72
C ALA A 201 -7.31 -2.27 -22.30
N VAL A 202 -6.79 -2.74 -23.45
CA VAL A 202 -5.67 -2.08 -24.15
C VAL A 202 -6.05 -0.68 -24.59
N THR A 203 -7.25 -0.53 -25.18
CA THR A 203 -7.76 0.77 -25.63
C THR A 203 -7.83 1.76 -24.48
N GLU A 204 -8.40 1.34 -23.35
CA GLU A 204 -8.57 2.19 -22.17
C GLU A 204 -7.25 2.52 -21.49
N GLY A 205 -6.33 1.55 -21.37
CA GLY A 205 -4.97 1.79 -20.90
C GLY A 205 -4.26 2.86 -21.73
N PHE A 206 -4.41 2.81 -23.05
CA PHE A 206 -3.85 3.81 -23.97
C PHE A 206 -4.51 5.19 -23.81
N LEU A 207 -5.84 5.24 -23.64
CA LEU A 207 -6.55 6.50 -23.39
C LEU A 207 -6.18 7.12 -22.04
N ILE A 208 -5.93 6.31 -21.01
CA ILE A 208 -5.46 6.76 -19.70
C ILE A 208 -4.10 7.45 -19.83
N ILE A 209 -3.10 6.78 -20.42
CA ILE A 209 -1.77 7.38 -20.56
C ILE A 209 -1.78 8.61 -21.47
N SER A 210 -2.63 8.62 -22.50
CA SER A 210 -2.74 9.74 -23.45
C SER A 210 -3.45 10.96 -22.84
N SER A 211 -4.21 10.78 -21.75
CA SER A 211 -4.87 11.90 -21.06
C SER A 211 -3.91 12.73 -20.19
N ASN A 212 -2.69 12.25 -19.95
CA ASN A 212 -1.68 13.00 -19.23
C ASN A 212 -0.93 13.95 -20.18
N PRO A 213 -1.05 15.29 -20.01
CA PRO A 213 -0.46 16.26 -20.91
C PRO A 213 1.08 16.32 -20.86
N LYS A 214 1.73 15.72 -19.85
CA LYS A 214 3.20 15.61 -19.78
C LYS A 214 3.75 14.59 -20.78
N VAL A 215 2.94 13.62 -21.21
CA VAL A 215 3.37 12.50 -22.06
C VAL A 215 3.67 13.00 -23.48
N LYS A 216 4.90 12.80 -23.94
CA LYS A 216 5.37 13.15 -25.29
C LYS A 216 5.60 11.92 -26.16
N ALA A 217 5.81 10.76 -25.56
CA ALA A 217 6.03 9.51 -26.25
C ALA A 217 5.42 8.34 -25.47
N ILE A 218 4.99 7.30 -26.18
CA ILE A 218 4.46 6.07 -25.60
C ILE A 218 5.32 4.90 -26.08
N LEU A 219 5.93 4.17 -25.16
CA LEU A 219 6.64 2.92 -25.42
C LEU A 219 5.72 1.73 -25.13
N VAL A 220 5.28 1.05 -26.19
CA VAL A 220 4.51 -0.20 -26.07
C VAL A 220 5.50 -1.37 -26.09
N ASN A 221 5.61 -2.09 -24.98
CA ASN A 221 6.49 -3.25 -24.87
C ASN A 221 5.68 -4.49 -24.54
N ILE A 222 5.39 -5.30 -25.56
CA ILE A 222 4.62 -6.54 -25.41
C ILE A 222 5.49 -7.74 -25.72
N PHE A 223 5.62 -8.65 -24.77
CA PHE A 223 6.42 -9.85 -24.92
C PHE A 223 5.64 -11.09 -24.48
N GLY A 224 5.43 -12.03 -25.40
CA GLY A 224 4.73 -13.30 -25.14
C GLY A 224 3.34 -13.13 -24.52
N GLY A 225 2.94 -14.10 -23.69
CA GLY A 225 1.66 -14.11 -22.99
C GLY A 225 0.53 -14.82 -23.73
N ILE A 226 -0.67 -14.80 -23.15
CA ILE A 226 -1.88 -15.40 -23.73
C ILE A 226 -2.67 -14.43 -24.62
N VAL A 227 -2.25 -13.16 -24.66
CA VAL A 227 -2.87 -12.12 -25.49
C VAL A 227 -2.21 -12.09 -26.86
N LYS A 228 -2.99 -12.16 -27.92
CA LYS A 228 -2.46 -12.13 -29.29
C LYS A 228 -1.99 -10.74 -29.67
N CYS A 229 -0.85 -10.63 -30.35
CA CYS A 229 -0.30 -9.35 -30.79
C CYS A 229 -1.27 -8.55 -31.70
N ASP A 230 -2.11 -9.22 -32.49
CA ASP A 230 -3.10 -8.55 -33.34
C ASP A 230 -4.20 -7.86 -32.52
N MET A 231 -4.56 -8.41 -31.35
CA MET A 231 -5.50 -7.79 -30.43
C MET A 231 -4.92 -6.53 -29.80
N ILE A 232 -3.65 -6.55 -29.40
CA ILE A 232 -2.98 -5.34 -28.89
C ILE A 232 -2.94 -4.27 -29.98
N ALA A 233 -2.51 -4.64 -31.19
CA ALA A 233 -2.43 -3.71 -32.32
C ALA A 233 -3.80 -3.08 -32.63
N LYS A 234 -4.88 -3.87 -32.62
CA LYS A 234 -6.25 -3.35 -32.77
C LYS A 234 -6.62 -2.37 -31.65
N GLY A 235 -6.33 -2.70 -30.39
CA GLY A 235 -6.60 -1.83 -29.25
C GLY A 235 -5.86 -0.49 -29.33
N VAL A 236 -4.58 -0.52 -29.72
CA VAL A 236 -3.78 0.71 -29.95
C VAL A 236 -4.36 1.53 -31.10
N ILE A 237 -4.67 0.90 -32.25
CA ILE A 237 -5.29 1.60 -33.39
C ILE A 237 -6.65 2.19 -33.00
N ALA A 238 -7.46 1.46 -32.24
CA ALA A 238 -8.76 1.92 -31.76
C ALA A 238 -8.63 3.12 -30.83
N ALA A 239 -7.66 3.10 -29.90
CA ALA A 239 -7.39 4.21 -29.01
C ALA A 239 -6.94 5.46 -29.76
N VAL A 240 -5.96 5.31 -30.67
CA VAL A 240 -5.46 6.41 -31.51
C VAL A 240 -6.58 7.01 -32.34
N LYS A 241 -7.45 6.19 -32.94
CA LYS A 241 -8.62 6.70 -33.69
C LYS A 241 -9.58 7.48 -32.80
N LYS A 242 -9.80 7.06 -31.55
CA LYS A 242 -10.67 7.77 -30.61
C LYS A 242 -10.04 9.09 -30.14
N SER A 243 -8.76 9.10 -29.80
CA SER A 243 -8.08 10.31 -29.32
C SER A 243 -7.87 11.35 -30.43
N TRP A 244 -7.61 10.92 -31.67
CA TRP A 244 -7.45 11.82 -32.81
C TRP A 244 -8.75 12.47 -33.29
N ILE A 245 -9.92 11.90 -32.96
CA ILE A 245 -11.22 12.48 -33.34
C ILE A 245 -11.62 13.64 -32.41
N GLU A 246 -10.99 13.79 -31.24
CA GLU A 246 -11.28 14.88 -30.30
C GLU A 246 -10.37 16.11 -30.48
N ASP A 247 -9.19 15.96 -31.10
CA ASP A 247 -8.17 17.01 -31.25
C ASP A 247 -8.05 17.53 -32.70
N SER A 248 -9.16 17.87 -33.36
CA SER A 248 -9.16 18.43 -34.72
C SER A 248 -8.66 19.89 -34.82
N THR A 249 -7.81 20.35 -33.90
CA THR A 249 -7.22 21.70 -33.89
C THR A 249 -5.72 21.77 -34.18
N CYS A 250 -5.05 20.65 -34.49
CA CYS A 250 -3.64 20.67 -34.89
C CYS A 250 -3.48 20.34 -36.38
N CYS A 251 -3.56 21.39 -37.22
CA CYS A 251 -3.01 21.49 -38.57
C CYS A 251 -2.27 22.82 -38.67
#